data_AF-B4WZY7-F1
#
_entry.id   AF-B4WZY7-F1
#
_cell.length_a   1.000
_cell.length_b   1.000
_cell.length_c   1.000
_cell.angle_alpha   90.00
_cell.angle_beta   90.00
_cell.angle_gamma   90.00
#
_symmetry.space_group_name_H-M   'P 1'
#
loop_
_entity.id
_entity.type
_entity.pdbx_description
1 polymer ?
#
loop_
_entity_poly.entity_id
_entity_poly.type
_entity_poly.pdbx_seq_one_letter_code
_entity_poly.pdbx_strand_id
1 'polypeptide(L)'
;MENPMKLKKTMIFVAVSSAMVLSSNAMAAEIRDNSGAVVSSTPVSATFRGASALTQYGIPVNCTLELDGNVDYYPAGTYPNHTGAIIEVTGGNVTGGGLCSAVVLNFSTNWTAVADNSDAPTDSPNFVDPVSLQFSNVDVTGPLGACGGSTTPVPATFSNGVSSYLDESEFTFNAAIGNCTVNGTLQNISHPGDDINVW
;
A
#
# COMPACT_ATOMS: atom_id res chain seq x y z
N MET A 1 45.45 -44.67 35.42
CA MET A 1 44.54 -45.74 34.95
C MET A 1 43.12 -45.24 35.14
N GLU A 2 42.19 -45.24 34.20
CA GLU A 2 42.11 -45.44 32.75
C GLU A 2 40.69 -44.91 32.41
N ASN A 3 40.52 -44.29 31.24
CA ASN A 3 39.21 -43.83 30.76
C ASN A 3 38.24 -45.01 30.57
N PRO A 4 36.92 -44.76 30.64
CA PRO A 4 36.19 -44.87 29.39
C PRO A 4 35.23 -43.70 29.12
N MET A 5 35.34 -43.21 27.90
CA MET A 5 34.44 -42.31 27.20
C MET A 5 33.00 -42.85 27.23
N LYS A 6 32.02 -42.03 27.66
CA LYS A 6 30.60 -42.27 27.38
C LYS A 6 30.06 -41.18 26.46
N LEU A 7 30.07 -41.49 25.17
CA LEU A 7 29.26 -40.82 24.15
C LEU A 7 27.77 -41.00 24.53
N LYS A 8 27.06 -39.92 24.83
CA LYS A 8 25.60 -39.94 25.03
C LYS A 8 24.95 -38.95 24.06
N LYS A 9 24.39 -39.53 22.99
CA LYS A 9 23.23 -39.16 22.17
C LYS A 9 22.86 -37.67 22.10
N THR A 10 22.97 -37.15 20.88
CA THR A 10 22.27 -36.02 20.28
C THR A 10 20.83 -35.86 20.79
N MET A 11 20.48 -34.64 21.21
CA MET A 11 19.18 -34.04 20.95
C MET A 11 19.41 -32.56 20.58
N ILE A 12 19.23 -32.24 19.31
CA ILE A 12 19.12 -30.86 18.82
C ILE A 12 17.67 -30.48 19.07
N PHE A 13 17.42 -29.67 20.10
CA PHE A 13 16.18 -28.89 20.14
C PHE A 13 16.42 -27.66 19.29
N VAL A 14 15.93 -27.70 18.06
CA VAL A 14 15.66 -26.49 17.28
C VAL A 14 14.50 -25.79 17.98
N ALA A 15 14.80 -24.96 18.97
CA ALA A 15 13.91 -23.90 19.36
C ALA A 15 14.17 -22.76 18.36
N VAL A 16 13.44 -22.76 17.24
CA VAL A 16 13.17 -21.49 16.53
C VAL A 16 12.21 -20.71 17.42
N SER A 17 12.71 -20.26 18.56
CA SER A 17 12.12 -19.15 19.28
C SER A 17 12.60 -17.91 18.55
N SER A 18 12.12 -17.71 17.33
CA SER A 18 11.96 -16.34 16.84
C SER A 18 10.97 -15.73 17.80
N ALA A 19 11.51 -15.11 18.85
CA ALA A 19 10.82 -14.11 19.61
C ALA A 19 10.37 -13.08 18.60
N MET A 20 9.16 -13.25 18.05
CA MET A 20 8.39 -12.11 17.61
C MET A 20 8.10 -11.37 18.91
N VAL A 21 9.05 -10.50 19.26
CA VAL A 21 8.83 -9.45 20.23
C VAL A 21 7.63 -8.71 19.67
N LEU A 22 6.45 -9.03 20.19
CA LEU A 22 5.30 -8.14 20.17
C LEU A 22 5.69 -6.94 21.03
N SER A 23 6.61 -6.11 20.54
CA SER A 23 6.70 -4.72 20.96
C SER A 23 5.53 -4.04 20.27
N SER A 24 4.34 -4.26 20.82
CA SER A 24 3.16 -3.46 20.57
C SER A 24 3.44 -2.04 21.05
N ASN A 25 4.13 -1.29 20.20
CA ASN A 25 4.14 0.16 20.19
C ASN A 25 3.72 0.58 18.77
N ALA A 26 2.49 0.25 18.38
CA ALA A 26 1.86 0.88 17.22
C ALA A 26 1.65 2.36 17.59
N MET A 27 2.37 3.23 16.90
CA MET A 27 2.20 4.68 16.96
C MET A 27 1.19 5.06 15.87
N ALA A 28 0.19 5.88 16.21
CA ALA A 28 -0.98 6.20 15.39
C ALA A 28 -0.63 6.97 14.08
N ALA A 29 -1.40 6.77 13.02
CA ALA A 29 -1.30 7.55 11.78
C ALA A 29 -2.07 8.89 11.90
N GLU A 30 -1.40 10.02 11.64
CA GLU A 30 -2.01 11.33 11.33
C GLU A 30 -1.06 12.22 10.50
N ILE A 31 -1.54 12.84 9.40
CA ILE A 31 -0.88 13.94 8.67
C ILE A 31 -1.92 15.06 8.46
N ARG A 32 -1.61 16.37 8.52
CA ARG A 32 -2.61 17.46 8.42
C ARG A 32 -2.01 18.85 8.14
N ASP A 33 -2.63 19.68 7.31
CA ASP A 33 -3.33 20.94 7.73
C ASP A 33 -4.07 21.62 6.55
N ASN A 34 -4.95 22.61 6.76
CA ASN A 34 -4.55 24.03 6.65
C ASN A 34 -4.90 24.90 7.88
N SER A 35 -5.32 24.29 9.00
CA SER A 35 -5.07 24.79 10.38
C SER A 35 -5.70 23.92 11.48
N GLY A 36 -5.42 22.62 11.51
CA GLY A 36 -5.87 21.77 12.62
C GLY A 36 -4.92 20.63 12.98
N ALA A 37 -3.62 20.92 12.88
CA ALA A 37 -2.52 20.03 12.48
C ALA A 37 -2.07 18.91 13.45
N VAL A 38 -1.79 17.72 12.89
CA VAL A 38 -0.65 16.85 13.19
C VAL A 38 -0.12 16.36 11.85
N VAL A 39 1.10 16.77 11.53
CA VAL A 39 1.90 16.30 10.39
C VAL A 39 2.91 15.31 10.95
N SER A 40 2.70 14.00 10.78
CA SER A 40 3.73 13.03 11.11
C SER A 40 5.00 13.33 10.31
N SER A 41 6.14 13.53 11.00
CA SER A 41 7.46 13.62 10.37
C SER A 41 8.07 12.25 10.07
N THR A 42 7.30 11.18 10.31
CA THR A 42 7.77 9.80 10.15
C THR A 42 6.88 9.15 9.10
N PRO A 43 7.47 8.60 8.02
CA PRO A 43 6.73 7.83 7.04
C PRO A 43 5.95 6.71 7.73
N VAL A 44 4.68 6.57 7.37
CA VAL A 44 3.80 5.49 7.84
C VAL A 44 3.78 4.40 6.79
N SER A 45 4.29 3.22 7.13
CA SER A 45 4.21 2.05 6.24
C SER A 45 2.84 1.39 6.32
N ALA A 46 2.33 0.98 5.16
CA ALA A 46 1.00 0.41 4.99
C ALA A 46 0.97 -0.65 3.90
N THR A 47 0.04 -1.58 4.04
CA THR A 47 -0.23 -2.66 3.11
C THR A 47 -1.72 -2.62 2.80
N PHE A 48 -2.04 -2.41 1.53
CA PHE A 48 -3.41 -2.42 1.03
C PHE A 48 -3.64 -3.69 0.25
N ARG A 49 -4.71 -4.43 0.56
CA ARG A 49 -5.03 -5.70 -0.09
C ARG A 49 -6.49 -5.74 -0.50
N GLY A 50 -6.79 -6.31 -1.65
CA GLY A 50 -8.16 -6.58 -2.04
C GLY A 50 -8.31 -7.24 -3.40
N ALA A 51 -9.56 -7.44 -3.80
CA ALA A 51 -9.89 -8.02 -5.08
C ALA A 51 -9.66 -6.99 -6.20
N SER A 52 -9.05 -7.45 -7.29
CA SER A 52 -8.76 -6.64 -8.47
C SER A 52 -8.94 -7.46 -9.74
N ALA A 53 -9.26 -6.77 -10.82
CA ALA A 53 -9.37 -7.29 -12.17
C ALA A 53 -8.42 -6.51 -13.07
N LEU A 54 -7.41 -7.19 -13.60
CA LEU A 54 -6.58 -6.67 -14.69
C LEU A 54 -7.16 -7.19 -16.01
N THR A 55 -7.67 -6.30 -16.85
CA THR A 55 -8.18 -6.64 -18.16
C THR A 55 -7.18 -6.22 -19.23
N GLN A 56 -6.73 -7.16 -20.05
CA GLN A 56 -5.82 -6.89 -21.16
C GLN A 56 -6.44 -7.42 -22.47
N TYR A 57 -6.62 -6.57 -23.48
CA TYR A 57 -7.29 -6.91 -24.74
C TYR A 57 -8.68 -7.58 -24.55
N GLY A 58 -9.43 -7.17 -23.53
CA GLY A 58 -10.76 -7.71 -23.23
C GLY A 58 -10.76 -9.05 -22.48
N ILE A 59 -9.60 -9.57 -22.06
CA ILE A 59 -9.49 -10.76 -21.22
C ILE A 59 -9.29 -10.31 -19.77
N PRO A 60 -10.29 -10.49 -18.89
CA PRO A 60 -10.17 -10.14 -17.48
C PRO A 60 -9.42 -11.23 -16.70
N VAL A 61 -8.50 -10.80 -15.85
CA VAL A 61 -7.79 -11.64 -14.89
C VAL A 61 -8.13 -11.12 -13.49
N ASN A 62 -8.91 -11.91 -12.75
CA ASN A 62 -9.32 -11.56 -11.39
C ASN A 62 -8.32 -12.13 -10.39
N CYS A 63 -7.67 -11.25 -9.63
CA CYS A 63 -6.64 -11.57 -8.67
C CYS A 63 -6.86 -10.82 -7.36
N THR A 64 -6.21 -11.31 -6.30
CA THR A 64 -6.01 -10.51 -5.10
C THR A 64 -4.72 -9.72 -5.28
N LEU A 65 -4.84 -8.40 -5.26
CA LEU A 65 -3.72 -7.48 -5.30
C LEU A 65 -3.38 -7.04 -3.89
N GLU A 66 -2.09 -7.03 -3.58
CA GLU A 66 -1.50 -6.46 -2.37
C GLU A 66 -0.47 -5.43 -2.78
N LEU A 67 -0.50 -4.24 -2.20
CA LEU A 67 0.45 -3.16 -2.41
C LEU A 67 1.01 -2.71 -1.06
N ASP A 68 2.32 -2.65 -0.97
CA ASP A 68 3.05 -2.15 0.18
C ASP A 68 3.61 -0.77 -0.13
N GLY A 69 3.41 0.17 0.77
CA GLY A 69 3.82 1.54 0.55
C GLY A 69 4.04 2.31 1.83
N ASN A 70 4.49 3.55 1.64
CA ASN A 70 4.65 4.51 2.70
C ASN A 70 3.83 5.75 2.38
N VAL A 71 3.22 6.33 3.40
CA VAL A 71 2.64 7.67 3.33
C VAL A 71 3.54 8.60 4.13
N ASP A 72 4.03 9.66 3.50
CA ASP A 72 4.91 10.65 4.13
C ASP A 72 4.39 12.05 3.83
N TYR A 73 4.72 13.01 4.70
CA TYR A 73 4.38 14.41 4.46
C TYR A 73 5.56 15.15 3.86
N TYR A 74 5.31 16.00 2.86
CA TYR A 74 6.32 16.92 2.36
C TYR A 74 5.95 18.39 2.54
N PRO A 75 6.87 19.21 3.06
CA PRO A 75 6.66 20.64 3.15
C PRO A 75 6.72 21.29 1.76
N ALA A 76 6.07 22.45 1.66
CA ALA A 76 6.07 23.31 0.48
C ALA A 76 7.49 23.52 -0.08
N GLY A 77 7.65 23.29 -1.38
CA GLY A 77 8.92 23.47 -2.10
C GLY A 77 9.75 22.20 -2.32
N THR A 78 9.34 21.06 -1.77
CA THR A 78 9.93 19.74 -2.10
C THR A 78 9.52 19.30 -3.50
N TYR A 79 8.23 19.48 -3.83
CA TYR A 79 7.68 19.32 -5.17
C TYR A 79 7.15 20.68 -5.64
N PRO A 80 7.50 21.15 -6.85
CA PRO A 80 7.04 22.45 -7.34
C PRO A 80 5.51 22.50 -7.40
N ASN A 81 4.92 23.48 -6.70
CA ASN A 81 3.47 23.72 -6.62
C ASN A 81 2.64 22.68 -5.85
N HIS A 82 3.28 21.79 -5.07
CA HIS A 82 2.58 20.80 -4.25
C HIS A 82 2.90 20.94 -2.76
N THR A 83 1.90 20.71 -1.92
CA THR A 83 1.98 20.68 -0.45
C THR A 83 1.00 19.64 0.07
N GLY A 84 1.45 18.67 0.86
CA GLY A 84 0.57 17.64 1.43
C GLY A 84 1.28 16.30 1.58
N ALA A 85 0.53 15.21 1.37
CA ALA A 85 1.05 13.86 1.51
C ALA A 85 1.61 13.32 0.17
N ILE A 86 2.73 12.61 0.24
CA ILE A 86 3.10 11.64 -0.79
C ILE A 86 2.65 10.25 -0.37
N ILE A 87 2.34 9.45 -1.37
CA ILE A 87 2.12 8.03 -1.23
C ILE A 87 3.13 7.37 -2.16
N GLU A 88 4.01 6.55 -1.61
CA GLU A 88 4.98 5.75 -2.36
C GLU A 88 4.64 4.28 -2.25
N VAL A 89 4.32 3.64 -3.36
CA VAL A 89 4.20 2.18 -3.45
C VAL A 89 5.58 1.62 -3.77
N THR A 90 6.11 0.82 -2.85
CA THR A 90 7.48 0.30 -2.86
C THR A 90 7.53 -1.20 -3.11
N GLY A 91 6.42 -1.88 -2.92
CA GLY A 91 6.29 -3.31 -3.07
C GLY A 91 4.85 -3.72 -3.32
N GLY A 92 4.66 -5.00 -3.55
CA GLY A 92 3.35 -5.57 -3.75
C GLY A 92 3.43 -6.96 -4.34
N ASN A 93 2.30 -7.64 -4.30
CA ASN A 93 2.17 -9.01 -4.79
C ASN A 93 0.80 -9.23 -5.43
N VAL A 94 0.76 -10.14 -6.39
CA VAL A 94 -0.48 -10.59 -7.02
C VAL A 94 -0.66 -12.07 -6.72
N THR A 95 -1.77 -12.40 -6.07
CA THR A 95 -2.11 -13.77 -5.69
C THR A 95 -3.45 -14.18 -6.29
N GLY A 96 -3.68 -15.47 -6.44
CA GLY A 96 -4.88 -16.02 -7.04
C GLY A 96 -4.60 -17.23 -7.91
N GLY A 97 -5.63 -17.69 -8.62
CA GLY A 97 -5.53 -18.80 -9.57
C GLY A 97 -5.30 -18.34 -11.01
N GLY A 98 -5.12 -19.30 -11.91
CA GLY A 98 -5.10 -19.04 -13.35
C GLY A 98 -3.94 -18.16 -13.78
N LEU A 99 -4.26 -17.03 -14.44
CA LEU A 99 -3.27 -16.12 -15.02
C LEU A 99 -2.69 -15.10 -14.03
N CYS A 100 -3.09 -15.13 -12.74
CA CYS A 100 -2.58 -14.19 -11.74
C CYS A 100 -1.07 -14.28 -11.53
N SER A 101 -0.48 -15.48 -11.64
CA SER A 101 0.98 -15.66 -11.53
C SER A 101 1.76 -15.06 -12.70
N ALA A 102 1.09 -14.70 -13.79
CA ALA A 102 1.69 -14.03 -14.94
C ALA A 102 1.57 -12.50 -14.85
N VAL A 103 0.87 -11.98 -13.83
CA VAL A 103 0.84 -10.54 -13.54
C VAL A 103 2.08 -10.20 -12.72
N VAL A 104 2.88 -9.27 -13.23
CA VAL A 104 4.11 -8.82 -12.57
C VAL A 104 4.00 -7.32 -12.32
N LEU A 105 4.23 -6.93 -11.07
CA LEU A 105 4.34 -5.54 -10.65
C LEU A 105 5.82 -5.16 -10.60
N ASN A 106 6.19 -4.03 -11.19
CA ASN A 106 7.58 -3.57 -11.22
C ASN A 106 7.74 -2.29 -10.38
N PHE A 107 8.66 -2.35 -9.42
CA PHE A 107 8.98 -1.26 -8.49
C PHE A 107 10.45 -0.80 -8.63
N SER A 108 11.08 -1.03 -9.79
CA SER A 108 12.42 -0.49 -10.08
C SER A 108 12.48 1.04 -9.92
N THR A 109 11.34 1.70 -10.10
CA THR A 109 11.05 3.05 -9.59
C THR A 109 9.75 2.95 -8.79
N ASN A 110 9.70 3.53 -7.59
CA ASN A 110 8.48 3.54 -6.77
C ASN A 110 7.32 4.19 -7.54
N TRP A 111 6.12 3.64 -7.37
CA TRP A 111 4.92 4.33 -7.87
C TRP A 111 4.57 5.43 -6.88
N THR A 112 4.29 6.63 -7.37
CA THR A 112 4.11 7.79 -6.51
C THR A 112 2.82 8.52 -6.81
N ALA A 113 2.07 8.88 -5.78
CA ALA A 113 0.95 9.80 -5.87
C ALA A 113 1.13 10.92 -4.85
N VAL A 114 0.60 12.11 -5.17
CA VAL A 114 0.60 13.25 -4.26
C VAL A 114 -0.86 13.61 -3.99
N ALA A 115 -1.20 13.79 -2.71
CA ALA A 115 -2.41 14.45 -2.28
C ALA A 115 -2.04 15.88 -1.88
N ASP A 116 -2.63 16.87 -2.54
CA ASP A 116 -2.44 18.25 -2.15
C ASP A 116 -3.41 18.63 -1.02
N ASN A 117 -2.95 19.46 -0.08
CA ASN A 117 -3.77 20.01 1.00
C ASN A 117 -5.04 20.72 0.51
N SER A 118 -5.09 21.14 -0.76
CA SER A 118 -6.30 21.72 -1.38
C SER A 118 -7.40 20.69 -1.64
N ASP A 119 -7.02 19.43 -1.78
CA ASP A 119 -7.90 18.30 -2.06
C ASP A 119 -8.33 17.58 -0.77
N ALA A 120 -7.79 18.01 0.38
CA ALA A 120 -8.18 17.55 1.70
C ALA A 120 -9.65 17.88 2.00
N PRO A 121 -10.43 16.96 2.59
CA PRO A 121 -11.77 17.27 3.07
C PRO A 121 -11.75 18.42 4.10
N THR A 122 -12.50 19.50 3.84
CA THR A 122 -12.48 20.71 4.68
C THR A 122 -13.40 20.66 5.90
N ASP A 123 -14.33 19.69 5.98
CA ASP A 123 -15.38 19.63 7.00
C ASP A 123 -15.22 18.42 7.95
N SER A 124 -14.90 18.70 9.22
CA SER A 124 -14.97 17.75 10.35
C SER A 124 -16.38 17.79 10.97
N PRO A 125 -17.08 16.65 11.18
CA PRO A 125 -16.52 15.37 11.64
C PRO A 125 -16.84 14.14 10.76
N ASN A 126 -17.39 14.34 9.57
CA ASN A 126 -17.76 13.25 8.67
C ASN A 126 -16.72 13.17 7.54
N PHE A 127 -15.63 12.46 7.82
CA PHE A 127 -14.48 12.21 6.95
C PHE A 127 -14.81 11.30 5.75
N VAL A 128 -15.82 11.67 4.97
CA VAL A 128 -16.45 10.79 3.95
C VAL A 128 -16.04 11.17 2.52
N ASP A 129 -15.48 12.35 2.31
CA ASP A 129 -15.14 12.80 0.95
C ASP A 129 -13.83 12.16 0.47
N PRO A 130 -13.87 11.42 -0.64
CA PRO A 130 -12.70 10.71 -1.13
C PRO A 130 -11.71 11.66 -1.83
N VAL A 131 -10.42 11.40 -1.65
CA VAL A 131 -9.31 12.13 -2.27
C VAL A 131 -9.00 11.50 -3.63
N SER A 132 -8.94 12.33 -4.67
CA SER A 132 -8.52 11.88 -6.00
C SER A 132 -7.01 11.91 -6.13
N LEU A 133 -6.41 10.81 -6.57
CA LEU A 133 -4.96 10.62 -6.67
C LEU A 133 -4.56 10.19 -8.07
N GLN A 134 -3.33 10.52 -8.44
CA GLN A 134 -2.74 10.15 -9.74
C GLN A 134 -1.39 9.47 -9.51
N PHE A 135 -1.35 8.15 -9.65
CA PHE A 135 -0.11 7.39 -9.50
C PHE A 135 0.76 7.50 -10.75
N SER A 136 1.97 8.01 -10.56
CA SER A 136 3.04 8.03 -11.56
C SER A 136 3.91 6.78 -11.44
N ASN A 137 4.66 6.48 -12.49
CA ASN A 137 5.61 5.37 -12.55
C ASN A 137 5.00 3.96 -12.46
N VAL A 138 3.67 3.83 -12.63
CA VAL A 138 3.00 2.52 -12.61
C VAL A 138 3.49 1.66 -13.76
N ASP A 139 4.10 0.53 -13.44
CA ASP A 139 4.62 -0.44 -14.41
C ASP A 139 4.12 -1.85 -14.05
N VAL A 140 3.22 -2.35 -14.91
CA VAL A 140 2.55 -3.64 -14.76
C VAL A 140 2.71 -4.44 -16.04
N THR A 141 3.05 -5.70 -15.90
CA THR A 141 3.02 -6.69 -16.99
C THR A 141 1.86 -7.65 -16.75
N GLY A 142 0.98 -7.77 -17.75
CA GLY A 142 -0.11 -8.74 -17.74
C GLY A 142 0.28 -10.06 -18.41
N PRO A 143 -0.65 -11.04 -18.45
CA PRO A 143 -0.38 -12.36 -19.03
C PRO A 143 -0.09 -12.33 -20.53
N LEU A 144 -0.47 -11.26 -21.25
CA LEU A 144 -0.25 -11.10 -22.68
C LEU A 144 0.88 -10.08 -22.98
N GLY A 145 1.68 -9.74 -21.97
CA GLY A 145 2.81 -8.82 -22.07
C GLY A 145 2.58 -7.50 -21.32
N ALA A 146 3.48 -6.56 -21.53
CA ALA A 146 3.47 -5.26 -20.83
C ALA A 146 2.15 -4.52 -21.04
N CYS A 147 1.62 -3.94 -19.96
CA CYS A 147 0.42 -3.12 -20.01
C CYS A 147 0.67 -1.77 -20.70
N GLY A 148 1.88 -1.24 -20.60
CA GLY A 148 2.24 0.06 -21.18
C GLY A 148 3.39 0.69 -20.38
N GLY A 149 3.85 1.87 -20.81
CA GLY A 149 4.92 2.59 -20.14
C GLY A 149 4.44 3.44 -18.96
N SER A 150 5.33 3.65 -17.99
CA SER A 150 5.12 4.35 -16.71
C SER A 150 4.81 5.86 -16.80
N THR A 151 4.56 6.36 -18.01
CA THR A 151 4.43 7.79 -18.33
C THR A 151 3.00 8.32 -18.28
N THR A 152 1.99 7.45 -18.24
CA THR A 152 0.59 7.86 -18.08
C THR A 152 0.20 7.68 -16.62
N PRO A 153 -0.20 8.76 -15.92
CA PRO A 153 -0.67 8.65 -14.55
C PRO A 153 -1.92 7.75 -14.46
N VAL A 154 -1.96 6.93 -13.42
CA VAL A 154 -3.05 6.00 -13.15
C VAL A 154 -3.95 6.60 -12.07
N PRO A 155 -5.20 6.97 -12.39
CA PRO A 155 -6.11 7.52 -11.42
C PRO A 155 -6.52 6.49 -10.37
N ALA A 156 -6.57 6.94 -9.12
CA ALA A 156 -7.10 6.22 -7.99
C ALA A 156 -7.93 7.15 -7.12
N THR A 157 -8.81 6.57 -6.34
CA THR A 157 -9.61 7.27 -5.36
C THR A 157 -9.25 6.70 -3.99
N PHE A 158 -8.87 7.56 -3.06
CA PHE A 158 -8.57 7.17 -1.68
C PHE A 158 -9.68 7.63 -0.75
N SER A 159 -10.20 6.71 0.03
CA SER A 159 -11.16 6.98 1.09
C SER A 159 -10.47 6.81 2.43
N ASN A 160 -10.54 7.85 3.26
CA ASN A 160 -10.10 7.81 4.63
C ASN A 160 -10.95 6.80 5.42
N GLY A 161 -10.33 6.14 6.39
CA GLY A 161 -11.06 5.25 7.28
C GLY A 161 -11.87 6.06 8.30
N VAL A 162 -12.98 5.51 8.77
CA VAL A 162 -13.83 6.16 9.78
C VAL A 162 -13.75 5.39 11.08
N SER A 163 -12.86 5.84 11.97
CA SER A 163 -12.59 5.28 13.31
C SER A 163 -13.83 4.97 14.18
N SER A 164 -14.99 5.58 13.93
CA SER A 164 -16.23 5.29 14.65
C SER A 164 -17.00 4.07 14.12
N TYR A 165 -16.65 3.52 12.95
CA TYR A 165 -17.43 2.50 12.25
C TYR A 165 -16.67 1.23 11.84
N LEU A 166 -15.37 1.10 12.16
CA LEU A 166 -14.50 0.00 11.69
C LEU A 166 -14.26 0.00 10.17
N ASP A 167 -14.52 1.12 9.49
CA ASP A 167 -14.30 1.24 8.06
C ASP A 167 -12.82 1.56 7.82
N GLU A 168 -12.08 0.58 7.30
CA GLU A 168 -10.65 0.71 6.96
C GLU A 168 -10.44 1.69 5.79
N SER A 169 -9.29 2.35 5.77
CA SER A 169 -8.87 3.17 4.63
C SER A 169 -8.80 2.33 3.35
N GLU A 170 -9.18 2.92 2.22
CA GLU A 170 -9.39 2.17 0.98
C GLU A 170 -8.88 2.91 -0.26
N PHE A 171 -8.24 2.18 -1.16
CA PHE A 171 -8.01 2.63 -2.54
C PHE A 171 -9.00 1.95 -3.49
N THR A 172 -9.64 2.75 -4.34
CA THR A 172 -10.37 2.26 -5.51
C THR A 172 -9.65 2.67 -6.79
N PHE A 173 -9.38 1.69 -7.63
CA PHE A 173 -8.82 1.84 -8.97
C PHE A 173 -9.90 1.54 -10.01
N ASN A 174 -10.03 2.42 -11.00
CA ASN A 174 -10.82 2.16 -12.20
C ASN A 174 -10.17 2.92 -13.36
N ALA A 175 -9.04 2.40 -13.82
CA ALA A 175 -8.09 3.15 -14.62
C ALA A 175 -7.48 2.32 -15.74
N ALA A 176 -7.09 3.00 -16.82
CA ALA A 176 -6.27 2.39 -17.86
C ALA A 176 -4.78 2.49 -17.51
N ILE A 177 -4.04 1.42 -17.75
CA ILE A 177 -2.58 1.38 -17.73
C ILE A 177 -2.16 0.95 -19.13
N GLY A 178 -1.99 1.92 -20.03
CA GLY A 178 -1.76 1.66 -21.46
C GLY A 178 -2.87 0.80 -22.10
N ASN A 179 -2.54 -0.43 -22.50
CA ASN A 179 -3.45 -1.42 -23.08
C ASN A 179 -4.18 -2.30 -22.04
N CYS A 180 -3.90 -2.12 -20.75
CA CYS A 180 -4.59 -2.77 -19.66
C CYS A 180 -5.61 -1.83 -19.02
N THR A 181 -6.59 -2.42 -18.33
CA THR A 181 -7.47 -1.73 -17.40
C THR A 181 -7.37 -2.42 -16.06
N VAL A 182 -7.12 -1.65 -14.99
CA VAL A 182 -7.18 -2.13 -13.62
C VAL A 182 -8.47 -1.64 -12.99
N ASN A 183 -9.23 -2.57 -12.44
CA ASN A 183 -10.37 -2.27 -11.60
C ASN A 183 -10.19 -3.02 -10.28
N GLY A 184 -10.31 -2.35 -9.14
CA GLY A 184 -10.17 -3.04 -7.88
C GLY A 184 -10.29 -2.12 -6.70
N THR A 185 -10.54 -2.74 -5.56
CA THR A 185 -10.71 -2.05 -4.30
C THR A 185 -9.80 -2.72 -3.28
N LEU A 186 -8.87 -1.95 -2.71
CA LEU A 186 -7.85 -2.44 -1.77
C LEU A 186 -8.05 -1.77 -0.42
N GLN A 187 -8.16 -2.58 0.63
CA GLN A 187 -8.38 -2.13 1.99
C GLN A 187 -7.08 -2.22 2.79
N ASN A 188 -6.87 -1.29 3.72
CA ASN A 188 -5.70 -1.30 4.59
C ASN A 188 -5.76 -2.50 5.53
N ILE A 189 -4.79 -3.42 5.42
CA ILE A 189 -4.71 -4.62 6.25
C ILE A 189 -3.58 -4.58 7.29
N SER A 190 -2.76 -3.52 7.31
CA SER A 190 -1.58 -3.48 8.16
C SER A 190 -1.91 -3.46 9.64
N HIS A 191 -3.09 -2.95 10.01
CA HIS A 191 -3.53 -2.81 11.40
C HIS A 191 -5.07 -2.79 11.47
N PRO A 192 -5.76 -3.92 11.75
CA PRO A 192 -7.21 -3.94 11.86
C PRO A 192 -7.69 -3.00 12.98
N GLY A 193 -8.33 -1.89 12.61
CA GLY A 193 -8.82 -0.85 13.53
C GLY A 193 -7.98 0.42 13.62
N ASP A 194 -6.87 0.55 12.88
CA ASP A 194 -6.11 1.80 12.75
C ASP A 194 -6.21 2.35 11.31
N ASP A 195 -6.69 3.59 11.17
CA ASP A 195 -6.91 4.24 9.88
C ASP A 195 -5.70 5.07 9.44
N ILE A 196 -5.37 5.00 8.14
CA ILE A 196 -4.44 5.94 7.50
C ILE A 196 -5.27 7.02 6.84
N ASN A 197 -5.13 8.25 7.32
CA ASN A 197 -5.86 9.38 6.77
C ASN A 197 -4.93 10.28 5.96
N VAL A 198 -5.34 10.59 4.73
CA VAL A 198 -4.63 11.47 3.79
C VAL A 198 -5.37 12.80 3.71
N TRP A 199 -4.57 13.88 3.73
CA TRP A 199 -4.97 15.28 3.77
C TRP A 199 -4.03 16.04 2.83
#